data_AF-A0A6I0E485-F1
#
_entry.id   AF-A0A6I0E485-F1
#
_cell.length_a   1.000
_cell.length_b   1.000
_cell.length_c   1.000
_cell.angle_alpha   90.00
_cell.angle_beta   90.00
_cell.angle_gamma   90.00
#
_symmetry.space_group_name_H-M   'P 1'
#
loop_
_entity.id
_entity.type
_entity.pdbx_description
1 polymer ?
#
loop_
_entity_poly.entity_id
_entity_poly.type
_entity_poly.pdbx_seq_one_letter_code
_entity_poly.pdbx_strand_id
1 'polypeptide(L)'
;MKPNEIKTKFDELLNSTTPEEQFEHEAQLLAFKFLSIIDAEMEAQNISKKALAEKVGTSQSFITQLFRGDRKPNWTILAKMQKELGLQFTISTNNEIEQRVIEAISLAHKVWVKEGCYSMTETRKLIGNFEVLTNPKDVPLAS
;
A
#
# COMPACT_ATOMS: atom_id res chain seq x y z
N MET A 1 28.71 4.51 -17.82
CA MET A 1 27.86 3.32 -18.07
C MET A 1 26.56 3.82 -18.69
N LYS A 2 26.12 3.26 -19.81
CA LYS A 2 24.92 3.73 -20.50
C LYS A 2 23.65 3.24 -19.76
N PRO A 3 22.53 3.98 -19.78
CA PRO A 3 21.30 3.58 -19.07
C PRO A 3 20.82 2.16 -19.41
N ASN A 4 20.96 1.75 -20.68
CA ASN A 4 20.61 0.40 -21.11
C ASN A 4 21.55 -0.68 -20.55
N GLU A 5 22.83 -0.39 -20.35
CA GLU A 5 23.78 -1.36 -19.76
C GLU A 5 23.50 -1.58 -18.28
N ILE A 6 23.03 -0.54 -17.58
CA ILE A 6 22.61 -0.66 -16.17
C ILE A 6 21.39 -1.56 -16.07
N LYS A 7 20.39 -1.34 -16.94
CA LYS A 7 19.18 -2.17 -16.98
C LYS A 7 19.51 -3.63 -17.25
N THR A 8 20.32 -3.92 -18.27
CA THR A 8 20.72 -5.29 -18.61
C THR A 8 21.47 -5.98 -17.46
N LYS A 9 22.42 -5.28 -16.82
CA LYS A 9 23.15 -5.81 -15.66
C LYS A 9 22.23 -6.07 -14.46
N PHE A 10 21.24 -5.22 -14.26
CA PHE A 10 20.25 -5.35 -13.20
C PHE A 10 19.31 -6.53 -13.46
N ASP A 11 18.85 -6.67 -14.71
CA ASP A 11 18.02 -7.78 -15.16
C ASP A 11 18.81 -9.11 -15.10
N GLU A 12 20.10 -9.13 -15.43
CA GLU A 12 20.96 -10.31 -15.27
C GLU A 12 21.10 -10.72 -13.81
N LEU A 13 21.32 -9.77 -12.90
CA LEU A 13 21.38 -10.00 -11.45
C LEU A 13 20.07 -10.55 -10.87
N LEU A 14 18.93 -10.10 -11.40
CA LEU A 14 17.60 -10.49 -10.92
C LEU A 14 17.09 -11.79 -11.54
N ASN A 15 17.51 -12.13 -12.78
CA ASN A 15 17.03 -13.31 -13.50
C ASN A 15 17.99 -14.51 -13.41
N SER A 16 19.19 -14.35 -12.85
CA SER A 16 20.15 -15.45 -12.68
C SER A 16 19.91 -16.33 -11.45
N THR A 17 18.79 -16.16 -10.76
CA THR A 17 18.48 -16.88 -9.52
C THR A 17 17.63 -18.11 -9.78
N THR A 18 17.97 -19.18 -9.06
CA THR A 18 17.18 -20.41 -8.99
C THR A 18 15.78 -20.13 -8.41
N PRO A 19 14.78 -20.98 -8.66
CA PRO A 19 13.45 -20.82 -8.06
C PRO A 19 13.48 -20.73 -6.53
N GLU A 20 14.40 -21.45 -5.88
CA GLU A 20 14.54 -21.43 -4.42
C GLU A 20 15.11 -20.10 -3.91
N GLU A 21 16.09 -19.53 -4.62
CA GLU A 21 16.60 -18.19 -4.31
C GLU A 21 15.52 -17.12 -4.53
N GLN A 22 14.66 -17.26 -5.55
CA GLN A 22 13.53 -16.37 -5.78
C GLN A 22 12.56 -16.38 -4.58
N PHE A 23 12.20 -17.56 -4.07
CA PHE A 23 11.37 -17.65 -2.87
C PHE A 23 12.04 -17.05 -1.63
N GLU A 24 13.35 -17.19 -1.47
CA GLU A 24 14.09 -16.54 -0.38
C GLU A 24 14.07 -15.01 -0.49
N HIS A 25 14.20 -14.47 -1.70
CA HIS A 25 14.07 -13.04 -1.96
C HIS A 25 12.64 -12.55 -1.69
N GLU A 26 11.62 -13.28 -2.13
CA GLU A 26 10.23 -12.95 -1.86
C GLU A 26 9.91 -12.99 -0.36
N ALA A 27 10.40 -14.00 0.37
CA ALA A 27 10.27 -14.09 1.81
C ALA A 27 10.96 -12.91 2.52
N GLN A 28 12.12 -12.47 2.02
CA GLN A 28 12.81 -11.30 2.52
C GLN A 28 12.00 -10.01 2.29
N LEU A 29 11.42 -9.84 1.10
CA LEU A 29 10.54 -8.71 0.80
C LEU A 29 9.29 -8.71 1.69
N LEU A 30 8.71 -9.89 1.94
CA LEU A 30 7.57 -10.03 2.85
C LEU A 30 7.95 -9.64 4.27
N ALA A 31 9.11 -10.08 4.76
CA ALA A 31 9.64 -9.68 6.05
C ALA A 31 9.78 -8.16 6.16
N PHE A 32 10.34 -7.51 5.15
CA PHE A 32 10.48 -6.05 5.14
C PHE A 32 9.13 -5.31 5.12
N LYS A 33 8.11 -5.83 4.45
CA LYS A 33 6.75 -5.25 4.48
C LYS A 33 6.16 -5.27 5.89
N PHE A 34 6.34 -6.35 6.65
CA PHE A 34 5.88 -6.39 8.04
C PHE A 34 6.70 -5.46 8.92
N LEU A 35 8.04 -5.49 8.78
CA LEU A 35 8.94 -4.68 9.59
C LEU A 35 8.79 -3.18 9.33
N SER A 36 8.47 -2.74 8.11
CA SER A 36 8.25 -1.33 7.81
C SER A 36 7.00 -0.78 8.49
N ILE A 37 5.92 -1.58 8.57
CA ILE A 37 4.70 -1.22 9.33
C ILE A 37 5.03 -1.10 10.81
N ILE A 38 5.83 -2.02 11.34
CA ILE A 38 6.28 -1.99 12.74
C ILE A 38 7.16 -0.76 13.01
N ASP A 39 8.10 -0.44 12.11
CA ASP A 39 8.98 0.73 12.25
C ASP A 39 8.16 2.03 12.27
N ALA A 40 7.19 2.16 11.36
CA ALA A 40 6.30 3.32 11.31
C ALA A 40 5.48 3.47 12.60
N GLU A 41 4.95 2.37 13.15
CA GLU A 41 4.23 2.42 14.42
C GLU A 41 5.15 2.76 15.60
N MET A 42 6.38 2.22 15.60
CA MET A 42 7.38 2.57 16.60
C MET A 42 7.70 4.07 16.56
N GLU A 43 7.86 4.65 15.36
CA GLU A 43 8.06 6.09 15.19
C GLU A 43 6.86 6.89 15.72
N ALA A 44 5.63 6.47 15.38
CA ALA A 44 4.41 7.13 15.86
C ALA A 44 4.27 7.11 17.40
N GLN A 45 4.71 6.02 18.04
CA GLN A 45 4.70 5.86 19.50
C GLN A 45 5.99 6.35 20.19
N ASN A 46 6.98 6.86 19.42
CA ASN A 46 8.31 7.24 19.90
C ASN A 46 9.02 6.11 20.68
N ILE A 47 8.88 4.87 20.20
CA ILE A 47 9.47 3.66 20.78
C ILE A 47 10.80 3.35 20.08
N SER A 48 11.87 3.19 20.85
CA SER A 48 13.16 2.75 20.31
C SER A 48 13.22 1.24 20.07
N LYS A 49 14.11 0.79 19.18
CA LYS A 49 14.40 -0.66 18.97
C LYS A 49 14.82 -1.38 20.25
N LYS A 50 15.48 -0.67 21.17
CA LYS A 50 15.83 -1.19 22.51
C LYS A 50 14.56 -1.44 23.34
N ALA A 51 13.66 -0.46 23.41
CA ALA A 51 12.41 -0.58 24.15
C ALA A 51 11.49 -1.66 23.57
N LEU A 52 11.43 -1.80 22.24
CA LEU A 52 10.69 -2.89 21.60
C LEU A 52 11.28 -4.26 21.99
N ALA A 53 12.62 -4.39 22.00
CA ALA A 53 13.27 -5.63 22.39
C ALA A 53 12.91 -6.05 23.82
N GLU A 54 12.90 -5.09 24.76
CA GLU A 54 12.50 -5.30 26.16
C GLU A 54 11.03 -5.74 26.26
N LYS A 55 10.10 -5.03 25.59
CA LYS A 55 8.67 -5.37 25.55
C LYS A 55 8.40 -6.77 25.01
N VAL A 56 9.09 -7.14 23.93
CA VAL A 56 8.90 -8.42 23.23
C VAL A 56 9.66 -9.57 23.92
N GLY A 57 10.55 -9.26 24.87
CA GLY A 57 11.36 -10.22 25.62
C GLY A 57 12.47 -10.85 24.78
N THR A 58 13.21 -10.02 24.03
CA THR A 58 14.34 -10.45 23.19
C THR A 58 15.53 -9.49 23.31
N SER A 59 16.68 -9.85 22.73
CA SER A 59 17.84 -8.95 22.75
C SER A 59 17.71 -7.82 21.73
N GLN A 60 18.26 -6.65 22.06
CA GLN A 60 18.32 -5.51 21.13
C GLN A 60 19.09 -5.85 19.84
N SER A 61 20.14 -6.68 19.95
CA SER A 61 20.90 -7.17 18.81
C SER A 61 20.02 -7.96 17.84
N PHE A 62 19.19 -8.87 18.37
CA PHE A 62 18.27 -9.64 17.56
C PHE A 62 17.26 -8.75 16.84
N ILE A 63 16.63 -7.80 17.53
CA ILE A 63 15.73 -6.82 16.89
C ILE A 63 16.46 -6.05 15.78
N THR A 64 17.69 -5.58 16.04
CA THR A 64 18.46 -4.83 15.05
C THR A 64 18.76 -5.66 13.80
N GLN A 65 19.09 -6.94 13.95
CA GLN A 65 19.30 -7.86 12.83
C GLN A 65 18.03 -8.05 11.98
N LEU A 66 16.85 -8.07 12.61
CA LEU A 66 15.59 -8.14 11.87
C LEU A 66 15.43 -6.91 10.98
N PHE A 67 15.55 -5.71 11.55
CA PHE A 67 15.36 -4.45 10.81
C PHE A 67 16.44 -4.20 9.75
N ARG A 68 17.65 -4.76 9.90
CA ARG A 68 18.71 -4.70 8.87
C ARG A 68 18.52 -5.71 7.75
N GLY A 69 17.70 -6.74 7.97
CA GLY A 69 17.51 -7.84 7.03
C GLY A 69 18.52 -8.96 7.18
N ASP A 70 19.43 -8.91 8.16
CA ASP A 70 20.37 -9.99 8.47
C ASP A 70 19.64 -11.29 8.86
N ARG A 71 18.41 -11.14 9.42
CA ARG A 71 17.57 -12.27 9.81
C ARG A 71 16.09 -11.99 9.52
N LYS A 72 15.37 -13.00 9.06
CA LYS A 72 13.91 -12.93 8.87
C LYS A 72 13.18 -13.07 10.22
N PRO A 73 12.11 -12.30 10.48
CA PRO A 73 11.25 -12.50 11.63
C PRO A 73 10.47 -13.81 11.47
N ASN A 74 10.25 -14.52 12.57
CA ASN A 74 9.31 -15.63 12.60
C ASN A 74 7.90 -15.16 12.99
N TRP A 75 6.90 -16.02 12.80
CA TRP A 75 5.51 -15.67 13.11
C TRP A 75 5.30 -15.28 14.58
N THR A 76 6.00 -15.95 15.49
CA THR A 76 5.93 -15.67 16.93
C THR A 76 6.42 -14.26 17.27
N ILE A 77 7.51 -13.79 16.65
CA ILE A 77 8.03 -12.43 16.93
C ILE A 77 7.08 -11.37 16.37
N LEU A 78 6.51 -11.59 15.18
CA LEU A 78 5.52 -10.70 14.59
C LEU A 78 4.27 -10.59 15.47
N ALA A 79 3.77 -11.72 16.00
CA ALA A 79 2.62 -11.74 16.90
C ALA A 79 2.89 -10.99 18.21
N LYS A 80 4.10 -11.12 18.77
CA LYS A 80 4.50 -10.36 19.96
C LYS A 80 4.57 -8.87 19.68
N MET A 81 5.21 -8.46 18.58
CA MET A 81 5.30 -7.06 18.16
C MET A 81 3.90 -6.47 17.95
N GLN A 82 3.01 -7.22 17.28
CA GLN A 82 1.61 -6.85 17.07
C GLN A 82 0.92 -6.55 18.41
N LYS A 83 1.07 -7.44 19.40
CA LYS A 83 0.48 -7.27 20.73
C LYS A 83 1.04 -6.06 21.46
N GLU A 84 2.37 -5.92 21.51
CA GLU A 84 3.04 -4.88 22.29
C GLU A 84 2.86 -3.46 21.72
N LEU A 85 2.61 -3.36 20.41
CA LEU A 85 2.34 -2.09 19.72
C LEU A 85 0.84 -1.82 19.54
N GLY A 86 -0.05 -2.75 19.90
CA GLY A 86 -1.49 -2.59 19.68
C GLY A 86 -1.90 -2.57 18.20
N LEU A 87 -1.12 -3.23 17.35
CA LEU A 87 -1.37 -3.34 15.91
C LEU A 87 -2.25 -4.55 15.58
N GLN A 88 -2.73 -4.62 14.34
CA GLN A 88 -3.31 -5.83 13.78
C GLN A 88 -2.94 -5.97 12.29
N PHE A 89 -2.27 -7.06 11.93
CA PHE A 89 -2.01 -7.38 10.54
C PHE A 89 -3.26 -7.99 9.90
N THR A 90 -3.64 -7.46 8.73
CA THR A 90 -4.70 -8.03 7.90
C THR A 90 -4.09 -8.46 6.57
N ILE A 91 -4.42 -9.68 6.14
CA ILE A 91 -4.03 -10.18 4.83
C ILE A 91 -5.25 -10.10 3.91
N SER A 92 -5.06 -9.61 2.71
CA SER A 92 -6.09 -9.59 1.68
C SER A 92 -5.45 -9.77 0.31
N THR A 93 -6.18 -10.40 -0.59
CA THR A 93 -5.81 -10.50 -2.00
C THR A 93 -6.11 -9.18 -2.73
N ASN A 94 -5.48 -8.96 -3.88
CA ASN A 94 -5.78 -7.79 -4.71
C ASN A 94 -7.27 -7.74 -5.09
N ASN A 95 -7.85 -8.89 -5.44
CA ASN A 95 -9.27 -8.99 -5.78
C ASN A 95 -10.15 -8.56 -4.60
N GLU A 96 -9.87 -8.98 -3.37
CA GLU A 96 -10.63 -8.55 -2.19
C GLU A 96 -10.51 -7.03 -1.95
N ILE A 97 -9.32 -6.46 -2.18
CA ILE A 97 -9.12 -5.01 -2.06
C ILE A 97 -9.91 -4.28 -3.14
N GLU A 98 -9.85 -4.72 -4.40
CA GLU A 98 -10.60 -4.15 -5.52
C GLU A 98 -12.10 -4.19 -5.28
N GLN A 99 -12.63 -5.32 -4.80
CA GLN A 99 -14.05 -5.44 -4.46
C GLN A 99 -14.46 -4.45 -3.37
N ARG A 100 -13.69 -4.32 -2.29
CA ARG A 100 -13.98 -3.34 -1.22
C ARG A 100 -13.99 -1.91 -1.75
N VAL A 101 -13.08 -1.57 -2.68
CA VAL A 101 -13.04 -0.24 -3.32
C VAL A 101 -14.28 -0.02 -4.18
N ILE A 102 -14.64 -0.98 -5.03
CA ILE A 102 -15.84 -0.91 -5.89
C ILE A 102 -17.11 -0.76 -5.04
N GLU A 103 -17.22 -1.53 -3.96
CA GLU A 103 -18.34 -1.47 -3.02
C GLU A 103 -18.43 -0.10 -2.34
N ALA A 104 -17.31 0.45 -1.88
CA ALA A 104 -17.24 1.77 -1.25
C ALA A 104 -17.67 2.90 -2.21
N ILE A 105 -17.19 2.86 -3.46
CA ILE A 105 -17.59 3.82 -4.51
C ILE A 105 -19.07 3.68 -4.83
N SER A 106 -19.57 2.46 -4.97
CA SER A 106 -20.98 2.18 -5.25
C SER A 106 -21.89 2.69 -4.12
N LEU A 107 -21.46 2.53 -2.86
CA LEU A 107 -22.19 3.02 -1.70
C LEU A 107 -22.21 4.55 -1.66
N ALA A 108 -21.05 5.19 -1.86
CA ALA A 108 -20.96 6.65 -1.93
C ALA A 108 -21.87 7.22 -3.03
N HIS A 109 -21.86 6.60 -4.23
CA HIS A 109 -22.74 7.00 -5.32
C HIS A 109 -24.23 6.90 -4.95
N LYS A 110 -24.66 5.81 -4.29
CA LYS A 110 -26.05 5.65 -3.83
C LYS A 110 -26.46 6.74 -2.83
N VAL A 111 -25.58 7.09 -1.89
CA VAL A 111 -25.83 8.17 -0.92
C VAL A 111 -26.00 9.50 -1.65
N TRP A 112 -25.09 9.83 -2.58
CA TRP A 112 -25.10 11.12 -3.26
C TRP A 112 -26.27 11.30 -4.23
N VAL A 113 -26.75 10.21 -4.85
CA VAL A 113 -27.99 10.21 -5.64
C VAL A 113 -29.20 10.44 -4.73
N LYS A 114 -29.25 9.80 -3.56
CA LYS A 114 -30.35 9.95 -2.59
C LYS A 114 -30.40 11.36 -1.99
N GLU A 115 -29.24 11.98 -1.77
CA GLU A 115 -29.10 13.34 -1.23
C GLU A 115 -29.26 14.45 -2.30
N GLY A 116 -29.56 14.09 -3.56
CA GLY A 116 -29.87 15.06 -4.62
C GLY A 116 -28.66 15.88 -5.09
N CYS A 117 -27.43 15.45 -4.81
CA CYS A 117 -26.20 16.14 -5.21
C CYS A 117 -25.80 15.93 -6.68
N TYR A 118 -26.70 15.39 -7.51
CA TYR A 118 -26.56 15.29 -8.96
C TYR A 118 -27.83 15.85 -9.62
N SER A 119 -27.76 17.05 -10.21
CA SER A 119 -28.81 17.51 -11.12
C SER A 119 -28.52 16.91 -12.50
N MET A 120 -29.22 15.84 -12.89
CA MET A 120 -29.22 15.34 -14.27
C MET A 120 -30.05 16.25 -15.22
N THR A 121 -30.05 17.56 -15.00
CA THR A 121 -30.50 18.53 -16.01
C THR A 121 -29.35 19.02 -16.87
N GLU A 122 -28.39 18.15 -17.20
CA GLU A 122 -27.58 18.36 -18.40
C GLU A 122 -28.46 18.02 -19.61
N THR A 123 -29.14 19.05 -20.12
CA THR A 123 -29.80 18.96 -21.41
C THR A 123 -28.76 18.65 -22.47
N ARG A 124 -28.73 17.40 -22.95
CA ARG A 124 -28.02 17.04 -24.18
C ARG A 124 -28.59 17.89 -25.31
N LYS A 125 -27.88 18.92 -25.72
CA LYS A 125 -28.15 19.64 -26.95
C LYS A 125 -27.19 19.11 -28.01
N LEU A 126 -27.74 18.48 -29.04
CA LEU A 126 -26.98 18.06 -30.21
C LEU A 126 -26.47 19.32 -30.93
N ILE A 127 -25.15 19.46 -31.05
CA ILE A 127 -24.52 20.45 -31.94
C ILE A 127 -23.83 19.64 -33.05
N GLY A 128 -24.59 19.30 -34.09
CA GLY A 128 -24.13 18.37 -35.13
C GLY A 128 -23.98 16.92 -34.62
N ASN A 129 -23.06 16.15 -35.22
CA ASN A 129 -22.87 14.71 -34.98
C ASN A 129 -21.80 14.36 -33.92
N PHE A 130 -21.49 15.26 -32.99
CA PHE A 130 -20.50 14.99 -31.94
C PHE A 130 -21.09 15.27 -30.55
N GLU A 131 -21.00 14.30 -29.65
CA GLU A 131 -21.44 14.46 -28.26
C GLU A 131 -20.37 15.22 -27.46
N VAL A 132 -20.74 16.36 -26.87
CA VAL A 132 -19.87 17.13 -25.98
C VAL A 132 -20.51 17.22 -24.60
N LEU A 133 -19.74 16.91 -23.56
CA LEU A 133 -20.10 17.15 -22.16
C LEU A 133 -19.79 18.62 -21.83
N THR A 134 -20.79 19.40 -21.41
CA THR A 134 -20.56 20.76 -20.92
C THR A 134 -20.88 20.83 -19.45
N ASN A 135 -19.89 21.19 -18.64
CA ASN A 135 -20.03 21.40 -17.20
C ASN A 135 -20.82 22.71 -16.96
N PRO A 136 -21.81 22.75 -16.03
CA PRO A 136 -22.58 23.97 -15.73
C PRO A 136 -21.75 25.16 -15.22
N LYS A 137 -20.44 25.01 -14.97
CA LYS A 137 -19.54 26.11 -14.58
C LYS A 137 -18.90 26.86 -15.75
N ASP A 138 -19.09 26.44 -17.00
CA ASP A 138 -18.41 27.01 -18.17
C ASP A 138 -19.17 28.17 -18.84
N VAL A 139 -20.07 28.85 -18.13
CA VAL A 139 -20.63 30.12 -18.64
C VAL A 139 -19.52 31.19 -18.54
N PRO A 140 -19.07 31.78 -19.66
CA PRO A 140 -18.09 32.85 -19.56
C PRO A 140 -18.75 34.03 -18.84
N LEU A 141 -18.10 34.51 -17.79
CA LEU A 141 -18.39 35.82 -17.20
C LEU A 141 -18.22 36.85 -18.33
N ALA A 142 -19.34 37.25 -18.94
CA ALA A 142 -19.39 38.39 -19.81
C ALA A 142 -19.02 39.63 -18.99
N SER A 143 -18.02 40.35 -19.48
CA SER A 143 -17.53 41.62 -18.94
C SER A 143 -18.59 42.71 -19.00
#